data_AF-A0A1B0FL55-F1
#
_entry.id   AF-A0A1B0FL55-F1
#
_cell.length_a   1.000
_cell.length_b   1.000
_cell.length_c   1.000
_cell.angle_alpha   90.00
_cell.angle_beta   90.00
_cell.angle_gamma   90.00
#
_symmetry.space_group_name_H-M   'P 1'
#
loop_
_entity.id
_entity.type
_entity.pdbx_description
1 polymer ?
#
loop_
_entity_poly.entity_id
_entity_poly.type
_entity_poly.pdbx_seq_one_letter_code
_entity_poly.pdbx_strand_id
1 'polypeptide(L)'
;MVKLINLPKNGLINEKIAKFYQPSSNEINKNFSEYFEGNLRYNFKRIIKDVCSEEAESIHKVLYNYTYENYLECYQKLRPVFQYSEDVMKSNCSYQRDNLQLQWLGSNTKWIQPTKNSTTHCLENILLLTSLLENGLANIFYTVSNGKKPPHLLKDLINCEELRDVFDIEVIIFLKILMGSPNSINLRNIVWHGFPRIVDIPNYYADVLLLTIHSLGSVIKAKNFKITCRQQIVDFGNYFPEFSNFFAIGIFESERYQDDVLKTYSELGNDFLTIWSQLFRFYEEKAYVRFFILILPQIELILRLYFGEINNYDVTAKLDEYYITLDTIFEGLVPTPEKRENKLLDFELIPFEGCFKLIYDIFIAPSGCRLRDKISHGEVNLEAACNNSQLCSVLMQLFLNLLLPEQIFNDLTEMWESVADIYVLLQNQPTMILSDSQTTDRTLRFLKNSLAISENLVKYSHPESNTWIKALELCHKFQEFKSRLFPEIK
;
A
#
# COMPACT_ATOMS: atom_id res chain seq x y z
N MET A 1 -7.11 22.09 -16.92
CA MET A 1 -6.82 20.71 -17.34
C MET A 1 -5.85 20.17 -16.32
N VAL A 2 -6.37 19.36 -15.41
CA VAL A 2 -5.59 18.78 -14.34
C VAL A 2 -4.78 17.65 -14.95
N LYS A 3 -3.46 17.72 -14.80
CA LYS A 3 -2.59 16.73 -15.44
C LYS A 3 -2.72 15.40 -14.72
N LEU A 4 -3.11 14.36 -15.45
CA LEU A 4 -3.11 12.98 -14.97
C LEU A 4 -1.69 12.58 -14.51
N ILE A 5 -1.62 11.68 -13.53
CA ILE A 5 -0.35 11.21 -12.99
C ILE A 5 0.43 10.46 -14.06
N ASN A 6 1.69 10.82 -14.25
CA ASN A 6 2.60 10.06 -15.08
C ASN A 6 3.21 8.90 -14.28
N LEU A 7 2.80 7.66 -14.57
CA LEU A 7 3.49 6.50 -14.01
C LEU A 7 4.85 6.28 -14.71
N PRO A 8 5.92 5.96 -13.96
CA PRO A 8 7.24 5.77 -14.53
C PRO A 8 7.32 4.45 -15.30
N LYS A 9 7.74 4.51 -16.58
CA LYS A 9 7.93 3.33 -17.43
C LYS A 9 8.99 2.36 -16.91
N ASN A 10 10.04 2.88 -16.28
CA ASN A 10 11.19 2.11 -15.79
C ASN A 10 11.04 1.63 -14.34
N GLY A 11 9.85 1.78 -13.73
CA GLY A 11 9.63 1.52 -12.31
C GLY A 11 10.22 2.62 -11.41
N LEU A 12 10.08 2.46 -10.09
CA LEU A 12 10.60 3.41 -9.10
C LEU A 12 11.81 2.90 -8.32
N ILE A 13 12.26 1.68 -8.58
CA ILE A 13 13.45 1.13 -7.92
C ILE A 13 14.66 1.45 -8.80
N ASN A 14 15.64 2.19 -8.27
CA ASN A 14 16.83 2.52 -9.05
C ASN A 14 17.69 1.29 -9.35
N GLU A 15 18.61 1.42 -10.32
CA GLU A 15 19.46 0.32 -10.76
C GLU A 15 20.30 -0.31 -9.64
N LYS A 16 20.79 0.49 -8.67
CA LYS A 16 21.60 -0.05 -7.57
C LYS A 16 20.76 -0.94 -6.64
N ILE A 17 19.56 -0.50 -6.25
CA ILE A 17 18.64 -1.29 -5.41
C ILE A 17 18.12 -2.51 -6.20
N ALA A 18 17.81 -2.36 -7.49
CA ALA A 18 17.33 -3.44 -8.34
C ALA A 18 18.31 -4.63 -8.42
N LYS A 19 19.61 -4.44 -8.14
CA LYS A 19 20.57 -5.55 -8.05
C LYS A 19 20.25 -6.56 -6.94
N PHE A 20 19.49 -6.19 -5.92
CA PHE A 20 19.00 -7.11 -4.89
C PHE A 20 17.76 -7.91 -5.33
N TYR A 21 17.12 -7.54 -6.43
CA TYR A 21 15.84 -8.09 -6.86
C TYR A 21 15.93 -8.80 -8.21
N GLN A 22 17.06 -9.47 -8.44
CA GLN A 22 17.30 -10.14 -9.71
C GLN A 22 16.44 -11.42 -9.83
N PRO A 23 15.76 -11.63 -10.97
CA PRO A 23 14.90 -12.80 -11.17
C PRO A 23 15.69 -14.11 -11.09
N SER A 24 14.97 -15.23 -10.94
CA SER A 24 15.62 -16.54 -10.95
C SER A 24 16.28 -16.82 -12.31
N SER A 25 17.52 -17.29 -12.32
CA SER A 25 18.12 -17.87 -13.52
C SER A 25 17.68 -19.32 -13.63
N ASN A 26 17.21 -19.75 -14.80
CA ASN A 26 16.79 -21.14 -15.01
C ASN A 26 17.92 -22.12 -14.66
N GLU A 27 17.52 -23.19 -13.96
CA GLU A 27 18.31 -24.31 -13.45
C GLU A 27 19.32 -23.98 -12.33
N ILE A 28 18.83 -24.09 -11.10
CA ILE A 28 19.69 -24.37 -9.96
C ILE A 28 20.19 -25.82 -10.07
N ASN A 29 21.27 -26.03 -10.81
CA ASN A 29 21.86 -27.37 -11.00
C ASN A 29 22.62 -27.91 -9.77
N LYS A 30 22.59 -27.18 -8.64
CA LYS A 30 23.29 -27.54 -7.40
C LYS A 30 22.29 -27.75 -6.27
N ASN A 31 22.34 -28.90 -5.60
CA ASN A 31 21.52 -29.17 -4.43
C ASN A 31 21.98 -28.31 -3.24
N PHE A 32 21.10 -27.41 -2.78
CA PHE A 32 21.35 -26.49 -1.66
C PHE A 32 20.72 -26.97 -0.34
N SER A 33 20.40 -28.27 -0.23
CA SER A 33 19.80 -28.88 0.96
C SER A 33 20.60 -28.67 2.24
N GLU A 34 21.92 -28.43 2.16
CA GLU A 34 22.76 -28.16 3.34
C GLU A 34 22.43 -26.84 4.06
N TYR A 35 21.78 -25.90 3.37
CA TYR A 35 21.26 -24.66 3.96
C TYR A 35 19.93 -24.86 4.69
N PHE A 36 19.41 -26.09 4.70
CA PHE A 36 18.19 -26.47 5.37
C PHE A 36 18.46 -27.58 6.37
N GLU A 37 17.82 -27.49 7.52
CA GLU A 37 17.71 -28.55 8.53
C GLU A 37 16.35 -29.23 8.41
N GLY A 38 16.14 -30.30 9.19
CA GLY A 38 14.87 -31.02 9.22
C GLY A 38 13.66 -30.09 9.38
N ASN A 39 12.56 -30.44 8.71
CA ASN A 39 11.32 -29.65 8.61
C ASN A 39 11.47 -28.28 7.92
N LEU A 40 12.32 -28.16 6.89
CA LEU A 40 12.44 -26.95 6.06
C LEU A 40 12.92 -25.71 6.81
N ARG A 41 13.61 -25.92 7.93
CA ARG A 41 14.22 -24.83 8.69
C ARG A 41 15.50 -24.38 8.00
N TYR A 42 15.78 -23.08 7.98
CA TYR A 42 17.09 -22.60 7.56
C TYR A 42 18.17 -22.99 8.57
N ASN A 43 19.28 -23.50 8.05
CA ASN A 43 20.54 -23.64 8.77
C ASN A 43 21.27 -22.29 8.76
N PHE A 44 20.87 -21.34 9.61
CA PHE A 44 21.48 -20.00 9.65
C PHE A 44 22.99 -20.04 9.89
N LYS A 45 23.48 -21.02 10.66
CA LYS A 45 24.92 -21.21 10.91
C LYS A 45 25.67 -21.51 9.62
N ARG A 46 25.19 -22.47 8.84
CA ARG A 46 25.76 -22.79 7.53
C ARG A 46 25.65 -21.63 6.55
N ILE A 47 24.48 -20.97 6.49
CA ILE A 47 24.24 -19.82 5.62
C ILE A 47 25.23 -18.69 5.93
N ILE A 48 25.31 -18.22 7.18
CA ILE A 48 26.16 -17.08 7.54
C ILE A 48 27.65 -17.42 7.38
N LYS A 49 28.06 -18.64 7.72
CA LYS A 49 29.44 -19.10 7.49
C LYS A 49 29.86 -18.97 6.02
N ASP A 50 28.99 -19.35 5.10
CA ASP A 50 29.31 -19.34 3.66
C ASP A 50 29.18 -17.94 3.05
N VAL A 51 28.22 -17.14 3.52
CA VAL A 51 27.97 -15.79 3.01
C VAL A 51 29.08 -14.82 3.44
N CYS A 52 29.51 -14.90 4.69
CA CYS A 52 30.40 -13.88 5.25
C CYS A 52 31.83 -14.37 5.47
N SER A 53 32.11 -15.67 5.32
CA SER A 53 33.47 -16.26 5.35
C SER A 53 34.30 -15.98 6.62
N GLU A 54 33.68 -15.47 7.67
CA GLU A 54 34.25 -15.13 8.97
C GLU A 54 33.35 -15.63 10.10
N GLU A 55 33.83 -15.55 11.35
CA GLU A 55 33.01 -15.85 12.52
C GLU A 55 31.87 -14.84 12.69
N ALA A 56 30.69 -15.34 13.06
CA ALA A 56 29.46 -14.54 13.13
C ALA A 56 29.58 -13.32 14.07
N GLU A 57 30.29 -13.45 15.19
CA GLU A 57 30.52 -12.35 16.14
C GLU A 57 31.34 -11.20 15.52
N SER A 58 32.36 -11.53 14.72
CA SER A 58 33.18 -10.54 14.01
C SER A 58 32.34 -9.79 12.99
N ILE A 59 31.56 -10.52 12.18
CA ILE A 59 30.65 -9.96 11.18
C ILE A 59 29.63 -9.05 11.84
N HIS A 60 28.96 -9.52 12.88
CA HIS A 60 27.95 -8.75 13.59
C HIS A 60 28.51 -7.41 14.09
N LYS A 61 29.74 -7.41 14.60
CA LYS A 61 30.44 -6.19 15.03
C LYS A 61 30.74 -5.25 13.88
N VAL A 62 31.08 -5.72 12.69
CA VAL A 62 31.40 -4.81 11.57
C VAL A 62 30.20 -4.43 10.72
N LEU A 63 29.07 -5.12 10.87
CA LEU A 63 27.91 -4.98 10.00
C LEU A 63 27.29 -3.58 10.02
N TYR A 64 27.47 -2.81 11.11
CA TYR A 64 27.03 -1.40 11.16
C TYR A 64 27.83 -0.49 10.22
N ASN A 65 29.03 -0.91 9.81
CA ASN A 65 29.90 -0.22 8.85
C ASN A 65 29.78 -0.77 7.43
N TYR A 66 28.88 -1.75 7.18
CA TYR A 66 28.74 -2.32 5.85
C TYR A 66 28.25 -1.27 4.86
N THR A 67 29.02 -1.15 3.77
CA THR A 67 28.66 -0.38 2.59
C THR A 67 27.66 -1.17 1.74
N TYR A 68 27.09 -0.50 0.73
CA TYR A 68 26.27 -1.17 -0.29
C TYR A 68 27.00 -2.36 -0.91
N GLU A 69 28.28 -2.20 -1.26
CA GLU A 69 29.09 -3.24 -1.89
C GLU A 69 29.21 -4.49 -1.01
N ASN A 70 29.37 -4.31 0.31
CA ASN A 70 29.42 -5.43 1.25
C ASN A 70 28.08 -6.18 1.30
N TYR A 71 26.95 -5.47 1.37
CA TYR A 71 25.64 -6.11 1.34
C TYR A 71 25.34 -6.79 0.01
N LEU A 72 25.77 -6.19 -1.11
CA LEU A 72 25.59 -6.77 -2.43
C LEU A 72 26.36 -8.09 -2.57
N GLU A 73 27.58 -8.15 -2.06
CA GLU A 73 28.36 -9.40 -2.01
C GLU A 73 27.64 -10.47 -1.18
N CYS A 74 27.15 -10.11 0.01
CA CYS A 74 26.37 -11.04 0.84
C CYS A 74 25.12 -11.55 0.08
N TYR A 75 24.38 -10.65 -0.56
CA TYR A 75 23.22 -11.02 -1.36
C TYR A 75 23.58 -11.96 -2.52
N GLN A 76 24.67 -11.71 -3.25
CA GLN A 76 25.10 -12.57 -4.36
C GLN A 76 25.34 -14.02 -3.90
N LYS A 77 25.88 -14.21 -2.69
CA LYS A 77 26.06 -15.54 -2.08
C LYS A 77 24.75 -16.13 -1.55
N LEU A 78 23.82 -15.30 -1.09
CA LEU A 78 22.48 -15.73 -0.62
C LEU A 78 21.51 -16.06 -1.74
N ARG A 79 21.65 -15.41 -2.91
CA ARG A 79 20.70 -15.51 -4.02
C ARG A 79 20.37 -16.95 -4.44
N PRO A 80 21.35 -17.88 -4.57
CA PRO A 80 21.04 -19.27 -4.89
C PRO A 80 20.22 -19.97 -3.79
N VAL A 81 20.48 -19.66 -2.51
CA VAL A 81 19.69 -20.16 -1.38
C VAL A 81 18.25 -19.65 -1.47
N PHE A 82 18.08 -18.36 -1.77
CA PHE A 82 16.75 -17.75 -1.91
C PHE A 82 15.94 -18.35 -3.04
N GLN A 83 16.56 -18.53 -4.21
CA GLN A 83 15.89 -19.16 -5.35
C GLN A 83 15.53 -20.63 -5.02
N TYR A 84 16.41 -21.35 -4.33
CA TYR A 84 16.14 -22.73 -3.92
C TYR A 84 15.03 -22.83 -2.87
N SER A 85 14.81 -21.81 -2.04
CA SER A 85 13.67 -21.77 -1.10
C SER A 85 12.32 -21.88 -1.80
N GLU A 86 12.18 -21.24 -2.97
CA GLU A 86 10.98 -21.37 -3.80
C GLU A 86 10.83 -22.81 -4.33
N ASP A 87 11.91 -23.45 -4.76
CA ASP A 87 11.89 -24.85 -5.23
C ASP A 87 11.55 -25.83 -4.10
N VAL A 88 12.08 -25.60 -2.90
CA VAL A 88 11.77 -26.36 -1.69
C VAL A 88 10.29 -26.22 -1.34
N MET A 89 9.75 -25.01 -1.39
CA MET A 89 8.32 -24.77 -1.13
C MET A 89 7.43 -25.41 -2.21
N LYS A 90 7.83 -25.36 -3.48
CA LYS A 90 7.10 -25.99 -4.61
C LYS A 90 7.12 -27.51 -4.57
N SER A 91 8.27 -28.11 -4.27
CA SER A 91 8.45 -29.56 -4.27
C SER A 91 7.76 -30.23 -3.07
N ASN A 92 7.54 -29.49 -1.99
CA ASN A 92 6.78 -29.93 -0.84
C ASN A 92 5.29 -29.56 -0.97
N CYS A 93 4.65 -29.94 -2.09
CA CYS A 93 3.22 -29.75 -2.41
C CYS A 93 2.22 -30.14 -1.30
N SER A 94 2.66 -30.88 -0.27
CA SER A 94 1.88 -31.37 0.86
C SER A 94 1.96 -30.52 2.13
N TYR A 95 2.74 -29.44 2.17
CA TYR A 95 2.86 -28.61 3.37
C TYR A 95 1.67 -27.66 3.52
N GLN A 96 0.68 -28.13 4.28
CA GLN A 96 -0.37 -27.27 4.84
C GLN A 96 0.27 -26.25 5.78
N ARG A 97 -0.25 -25.02 5.77
CA ARG A 97 0.16 -23.92 6.66
C ARG A 97 0.29 -24.35 8.12
N ASP A 98 -0.50 -25.33 8.55
CA ASP A 98 -0.51 -25.90 9.91
C ASP A 98 0.79 -26.60 10.31
N ASN A 99 1.59 -27.06 9.35
CA ASN A 99 2.88 -27.68 9.62
C ASN A 99 4.00 -26.64 9.87
N LEU A 100 3.77 -25.38 9.50
CA LEU A 100 4.73 -24.32 9.73
C LEU A 100 4.61 -23.77 11.17
N GLN A 101 5.76 -23.46 11.80
CA GLN A 101 5.78 -22.89 13.15
C GLN A 101 5.47 -21.38 13.10
N LEU A 102 4.24 -21.02 12.76
CA LEU A 102 3.81 -19.62 12.61
C LEU A 102 3.05 -19.08 13.84
N GLN A 103 2.61 -19.96 14.74
CA GLN A 103 1.71 -19.61 15.86
C GLN A 103 2.22 -18.48 16.75
N TRP A 104 3.55 -18.32 16.85
CA TRP A 104 4.21 -17.27 17.64
C TRP A 104 3.95 -15.85 17.13
N LEU A 105 3.46 -15.69 15.90
CA LEU A 105 3.08 -14.40 15.32
C LEU A 105 1.65 -13.97 15.65
N GLY A 106 0.87 -14.83 16.31
CA GLY A 106 -0.51 -14.54 16.73
C GLY A 106 -1.58 -14.78 15.67
N SER A 107 -2.77 -14.21 15.91
CA SER A 107 -4.01 -14.51 15.18
C SER A 107 -3.99 -14.08 13.71
N ASN A 108 -3.26 -13.01 13.38
CA ASN A 108 -3.19 -12.46 12.02
C ASN A 108 -2.50 -13.41 11.02
N THR A 109 -1.82 -14.46 11.48
CA THR A 109 -1.22 -15.46 10.58
C THR A 109 -2.22 -16.10 9.65
N LYS A 110 -3.52 -16.09 9.99
CA LYS A 110 -4.60 -16.64 9.15
C LYS A 110 -4.77 -16.00 7.79
N TRP A 111 -4.22 -14.80 7.62
CA TRP A 111 -4.28 -14.05 6.39
C TRP A 111 -3.13 -14.39 5.42
N ILE A 112 -2.14 -15.20 5.86
CA ILE A 112 -1.04 -15.65 4.99
C ILE A 112 -1.59 -16.54 3.89
N GLN A 113 -1.30 -16.20 2.64
CA GLN A 113 -1.82 -16.91 1.48
C GLN A 113 -0.90 -18.05 1.06
N PRO A 114 -1.48 -19.15 0.52
CA PRO A 114 -0.70 -20.12 -0.25
C PRO A 114 -0.24 -19.51 -1.58
N THR A 115 0.85 -20.04 -2.13
CA THR A 115 1.67 -19.42 -3.18
C THR A 115 1.03 -19.20 -4.57
N LYS A 116 -0.28 -19.44 -4.76
CA LYS A 116 -0.90 -19.55 -6.09
C LYS A 116 -2.25 -18.83 -6.29
N ASN A 117 -2.67 -17.92 -5.42
CA ASN A 117 -4.05 -17.41 -5.43
C ASN A 117 -4.30 -16.09 -6.21
N SER A 118 -3.27 -15.32 -6.58
CA SER A 118 -3.41 -14.07 -7.36
C SER A 118 -2.09 -13.66 -8.02
N THR A 119 -2.14 -12.80 -9.05
CA THR A 119 -0.95 -12.20 -9.68
C THR A 119 -0.19 -11.25 -8.75
N THR A 120 -0.88 -10.67 -7.77
CA THR A 120 -0.33 -9.79 -6.73
C THR A 120 0.09 -10.53 -5.46
N HIS A 121 -0.09 -11.85 -5.43
CA HIS A 121 0.09 -12.68 -4.25
C HIS A 121 1.44 -12.47 -3.56
N CYS A 122 2.53 -12.41 -4.33
CA CYS A 122 3.88 -12.22 -3.78
C CYS A 122 3.96 -10.91 -2.97
N LEU A 123 3.51 -9.81 -3.56
CA LEU A 123 3.52 -8.50 -2.92
C LEU A 123 2.65 -8.49 -1.66
N GLU A 124 1.42 -9.04 -1.74
CA GLU A 124 0.51 -9.16 -0.59
C GLU A 124 1.15 -9.94 0.57
N ASN A 125 1.76 -11.08 0.26
CA ASN A 125 2.42 -11.91 1.27
C ASN A 125 3.63 -11.22 1.87
N ILE A 126 4.46 -10.54 1.08
CA ILE A 126 5.63 -9.83 1.61
C ILE A 126 5.18 -8.69 2.55
N LEU A 127 4.18 -7.90 2.16
CA LEU A 127 3.60 -6.85 3.00
C LEU A 127 3.10 -7.44 4.34
N LEU A 128 2.30 -8.50 4.28
CA LEU A 128 1.78 -9.15 5.47
C LEU A 128 2.89 -9.77 6.35
N LEU A 129 3.78 -10.56 5.77
CA LEU A 129 4.81 -11.31 6.50
C LEU A 129 5.82 -10.36 7.17
N THR A 130 6.16 -9.24 6.53
CA THR A 130 7.04 -8.23 7.14
C THR A 130 6.39 -7.57 8.36
N SER A 131 5.10 -7.18 8.28
CA SER A 131 4.36 -6.67 9.45
C SER A 131 4.25 -7.69 10.57
N LEU A 132 3.95 -8.95 10.24
CA LEU A 132 3.83 -10.01 11.23
C LEU A 132 5.16 -10.27 11.93
N LEU A 133 6.25 -10.39 11.16
CA LEU A 133 7.59 -10.59 11.70
C LEU A 133 7.98 -9.45 12.63
N GLU A 134 7.78 -8.21 12.20
CA GLU A 134 8.10 -7.02 12.99
C GLU A 134 7.34 -7.02 14.34
N ASN A 135 6.03 -7.28 14.33
CA ASN A 135 5.26 -7.39 15.58
C ASN A 135 5.68 -8.60 16.44
N GLY A 136 5.98 -9.74 15.82
CA GLY A 136 6.46 -10.94 16.51
C GLY A 136 7.77 -10.67 17.26
N LEU A 137 8.75 -10.04 16.59
CA LEU A 137 10.01 -9.62 17.22
C LEU A 137 9.76 -8.60 18.33
N ALA A 138 8.86 -7.64 18.12
CA ALA A 138 8.51 -6.64 19.12
C ALA A 138 7.87 -7.26 20.38
N ASN A 139 7.06 -8.32 20.23
CA ASN A 139 6.51 -9.07 21.36
C ASN A 139 7.58 -9.87 22.11
N ILE A 140 8.59 -10.41 21.39
CA ILE A 140 9.74 -11.07 22.03
C ILE A 140 10.53 -10.04 22.85
N PHE A 141 10.87 -8.89 22.28
CA PHE A 141 11.50 -7.80 23.01
C PHE A 141 10.69 -7.41 24.25
N TYR A 142 9.38 -7.19 24.09
CA TYR A 142 8.49 -6.83 25.19
C TYR A 142 8.50 -7.87 26.31
N THR A 143 8.56 -9.15 25.95
CA THR A 143 8.64 -10.28 26.90
C THR A 143 9.95 -10.26 27.67
N VAL A 144 11.09 -10.20 26.99
CA VAL A 144 12.42 -10.28 27.62
C VAL A 144 12.73 -9.03 28.45
N SER A 145 12.31 -7.85 27.95
CA SER A 145 12.52 -6.57 28.63
C SER A 145 11.59 -6.32 29.82
N ASN A 146 10.70 -7.25 30.16
CA ASN A 146 9.67 -7.12 31.19
C ASN A 146 8.74 -5.92 30.96
N GLY A 147 8.26 -5.76 29.73
CA GLY A 147 7.22 -4.81 29.38
C GLY A 147 7.70 -3.45 28.87
N LYS A 148 8.99 -3.28 28.52
CA LYS A 148 9.47 -2.03 27.92
C LYS A 148 8.90 -1.87 26.51
N LYS A 149 8.71 -0.61 26.10
CA LYS A 149 8.28 -0.27 24.74
C LYS A 149 9.38 -0.68 23.74
N PRO A 150 9.07 -1.51 22.72
CA PRO A 150 10.03 -1.86 21.68
C PRO A 150 10.48 -0.63 20.88
N PRO A 151 11.70 -0.65 20.31
CA PRO A 151 12.13 0.36 19.36
C PRO A 151 11.13 0.48 18.19
N HIS A 152 10.93 1.71 17.71
CA HIS A 152 9.99 1.98 16.62
C HIS A 152 10.51 1.50 15.26
N LEU A 153 11.80 1.63 15.01
CA LEU A 153 12.39 1.22 13.74
C LEU A 153 12.80 -0.26 13.83
N LEU A 154 12.37 -1.05 12.84
CA LEU A 154 12.73 -2.47 12.75
C LEU A 154 14.25 -2.72 12.83
N LYS A 155 15.05 -1.84 12.22
CA LYS A 155 16.52 -1.92 12.30
C LYS A 155 17.03 -1.85 13.75
N ASP A 156 16.42 -1.00 14.57
CA ASP A 156 16.83 -0.80 15.96
C ASP A 156 16.33 -1.98 16.81
N LEU A 157 15.11 -2.45 16.55
CA LEU A 157 14.56 -3.65 17.18
C LEU A 157 15.43 -4.89 16.93
N ILE A 158 15.87 -5.13 15.68
CA ILE A 158 16.77 -6.25 15.34
C ILE A 158 18.13 -6.15 16.04
N ASN A 159 18.56 -4.94 16.43
CA ASN A 159 19.84 -4.71 17.09
C ASN A 159 19.81 -4.96 18.61
N CYS A 160 18.63 -5.06 19.22
CA CYS A 160 18.46 -5.24 20.66
C CYS A 160 19.08 -6.54 21.19
N GLU A 161 19.64 -6.46 22.40
CA GLU A 161 20.19 -7.63 23.12
C GLU A 161 19.09 -8.61 23.49
N GLU A 162 17.88 -8.11 23.78
CA GLU A 162 16.71 -8.91 24.12
C GLU A 162 16.35 -9.94 23.03
N LEU A 163 16.59 -9.61 21.76
CA LEU A 163 16.39 -10.56 20.68
C LEU A 163 17.53 -11.57 20.58
N ARG A 164 18.77 -11.21 20.96
CA ARG A 164 19.91 -12.12 21.00
C ARG A 164 19.82 -13.15 22.12
N ASP A 165 19.16 -12.81 23.21
CA ASP A 165 18.89 -13.77 24.29
C ASP A 165 18.00 -14.92 23.80
N VAL A 166 17.15 -14.65 22.80
CA VAL A 166 16.21 -15.63 22.23
C VAL A 166 16.72 -16.25 20.93
N PHE A 167 17.41 -15.50 20.08
CA PHE A 167 17.89 -15.97 18.79
C PHE A 167 19.41 -15.91 18.69
N ASP A 168 20.00 -16.94 18.09
CA ASP A 168 21.44 -16.97 17.83
C ASP A 168 21.85 -15.84 16.89
N ILE A 169 23.11 -15.41 16.98
CA ILE A 169 23.63 -14.24 16.28
C ILE A 169 23.52 -14.35 14.75
N GLU A 170 23.57 -15.56 14.21
CA GLU A 170 23.43 -15.80 12.76
C GLU A 170 22.04 -15.45 12.26
N VAL A 171 21.00 -15.64 13.07
CA VAL A 171 19.62 -15.21 12.77
C VAL A 171 19.57 -13.69 12.67
N ILE A 172 20.21 -13.01 13.63
CA ILE A 172 20.24 -11.56 13.69
C ILE A 172 20.98 -10.98 12.47
N ILE A 173 22.12 -11.55 12.10
CA ILE A 173 22.87 -11.16 10.89
C ILE A 173 22.00 -11.35 9.64
N PHE A 174 21.33 -12.51 9.51
CA PHE A 174 20.46 -12.80 8.37
C PHE A 174 19.32 -11.78 8.24
N LEU A 175 18.63 -11.46 9.35
CA LEU A 175 17.57 -10.45 9.38
C LEU A 175 18.08 -9.06 8.98
N LYS A 176 19.30 -8.69 9.39
CA LYS A 176 19.90 -7.41 9.01
C LYS A 176 20.18 -7.31 7.51
N ILE A 177 20.69 -8.38 6.90
CA ILE A 177 20.90 -8.43 5.45
C ILE A 177 19.56 -8.33 4.71
N LEU A 178 18.50 -8.97 5.21
CA LEU A 178 17.19 -8.99 4.55
C LEU A 178 16.41 -7.66 4.68
N MET A 179 16.47 -7.00 5.84
CA MET A 179 15.61 -5.83 6.12
C MET A 179 16.14 -4.82 7.15
N GLY A 180 17.39 -4.94 7.61
CA GLY A 180 17.91 -4.13 8.71
C GLY A 180 18.65 -2.84 8.33
N SER A 181 18.99 -2.61 7.06
CA SER A 181 19.73 -1.41 6.63
C SER A 181 19.19 -0.85 5.31
N PRO A 182 19.20 0.48 5.11
CA PRO A 182 18.93 1.08 3.80
C PRO A 182 19.89 0.61 2.71
N ASN A 183 21.13 0.25 3.08
CA ASN A 183 22.16 -0.25 2.16
C ASN A 183 22.02 -1.74 1.84
N SER A 184 21.12 -2.46 2.53
CA SER A 184 20.85 -3.87 2.29
C SER A 184 19.63 -4.07 1.39
N ILE A 185 19.10 -5.30 1.31
CA ILE A 185 17.90 -5.60 0.52
C ILE A 185 16.75 -4.65 0.92
N ASN A 186 16.63 -4.34 2.21
CA ASN A 186 15.65 -3.38 2.75
C ASN A 186 14.20 -3.69 2.32
N LEU A 187 13.87 -4.99 2.22
CA LEU A 187 12.62 -5.47 1.58
C LEU A 187 11.37 -4.81 2.17
N ARG A 188 11.30 -4.74 3.52
CA ARG A 188 10.18 -4.15 4.26
C ARG A 188 9.89 -2.72 3.81
N ASN A 189 10.89 -1.86 3.72
CA ASN A 189 10.68 -0.47 3.34
C ASN A 189 10.34 -0.34 1.86
N ILE A 190 11.03 -1.10 1.00
CA ILE A 190 10.75 -1.08 -0.44
C ILE A 190 9.27 -1.37 -0.73
N VAL A 191 8.70 -2.44 -0.14
CA VAL A 191 7.30 -2.80 -0.40
C VAL A 191 6.28 -1.88 0.28
N TRP A 192 6.48 -1.50 1.55
CA TRP A 192 5.50 -0.70 2.29
C TRP A 192 5.42 0.75 1.82
N HIS A 193 6.49 1.25 1.20
CA HIS A 193 6.49 2.53 0.51
C HIS A 193 5.92 2.43 -0.91
N GLY A 194 5.53 1.25 -1.42
CA GLY A 194 4.86 1.13 -2.72
C GLY A 194 5.76 1.40 -3.94
N PHE A 195 7.08 1.24 -3.80
CA PHE A 195 8.01 1.37 -4.93
C PHE A 195 7.86 0.29 -6.01
N PRO A 196 7.62 -1.00 -5.68
CA PRO A 196 7.65 -2.05 -6.69
C PRO A 196 6.43 -2.08 -7.60
N ARG A 197 6.68 -2.41 -8.87
CA ARG A 197 5.73 -3.09 -9.76
C ARG A 197 5.62 -4.57 -9.37
N ILE A 198 4.59 -5.26 -9.85
CA ILE A 198 4.40 -6.70 -9.59
C ILE A 198 5.58 -7.56 -10.08
N VAL A 199 6.32 -7.09 -11.10
CA VAL A 199 7.47 -7.79 -11.68
C VAL A 199 8.81 -7.45 -11.03
N ASP A 200 8.86 -6.39 -10.22
CA ASP A 200 10.14 -5.88 -9.69
C ASP A 200 10.68 -6.74 -8.54
N ILE A 201 9.81 -7.44 -7.81
CA ILE A 201 10.22 -8.31 -6.68
C ILE A 201 10.04 -9.77 -7.08
N PRO A 202 11.13 -10.57 -7.10
CA PRO A 202 11.05 -12.00 -7.38
C PRO A 202 10.16 -12.76 -6.39
N ASN A 203 9.39 -13.73 -6.90
CA ASN A 203 8.44 -14.52 -6.11
C ASN A 203 9.05 -15.23 -4.90
N TYR A 204 10.29 -15.69 -5.03
CA TYR A 204 11.01 -16.40 -3.97
C TYR A 204 11.13 -15.58 -2.66
N TYR A 205 11.00 -14.24 -2.70
CA TYR A 205 11.09 -13.43 -1.49
C TYR A 205 9.96 -13.70 -0.49
N ALA A 206 8.77 -14.04 -0.96
CA ALA A 206 7.66 -14.46 -0.10
C ALA A 206 8.00 -15.78 0.62
N ASP A 207 8.57 -16.75 -0.11
CA ASP A 207 9.00 -18.04 0.44
C ASP A 207 10.18 -17.87 1.42
N VAL A 208 11.14 -17.01 1.09
CA VAL A 208 12.26 -16.69 1.98
C VAL A 208 11.77 -16.14 3.30
N LEU A 209 10.83 -15.19 3.29
CA LEU A 209 10.25 -14.65 4.51
C LEU A 209 9.48 -15.72 5.30
N LEU A 210 8.66 -16.51 4.62
CA LEU A 210 7.87 -17.56 5.26
C LEU A 210 8.75 -18.61 5.94
N LEU A 211 9.80 -19.09 5.27
CA LEU A 211 10.76 -20.04 5.83
C LEU A 211 11.62 -19.42 6.93
N THR A 212 11.94 -18.13 6.83
CA THR A 212 12.64 -17.40 7.91
C THR A 212 11.78 -17.39 9.17
N ILE A 213 10.51 -16.99 9.06
CA ILE A 213 9.53 -16.97 10.15
C ILE A 213 9.31 -18.37 10.73
N HIS A 214 9.19 -19.39 9.89
CA HIS A 214 9.09 -20.78 10.31
C HIS A 214 10.31 -21.22 11.13
N SER A 215 11.51 -20.83 10.69
CA SER A 215 12.76 -21.18 11.36
C SER A 215 12.88 -20.50 12.72
N LEU A 216 12.54 -19.21 12.80
CA LEU A 216 12.42 -18.47 14.07
C LEU A 216 11.42 -19.12 15.02
N GLY A 217 10.23 -19.49 14.52
CA GLY A 217 9.20 -20.18 15.29
C GLY A 217 9.65 -21.53 15.84
N SER A 218 10.48 -22.24 15.07
CA SER A 218 11.08 -23.50 15.50
C SER A 218 12.07 -23.30 16.66
N VAL A 219 12.84 -22.20 16.67
CA VAL A 219 13.71 -21.84 17.80
C VAL A 219 12.89 -21.53 19.05
N ILE A 220 11.84 -20.72 18.92
CA ILE A 220 10.93 -20.36 20.02
C ILE A 220 10.32 -21.62 20.65
N LYS A 221 9.82 -22.53 19.80
CA LYS A 221 9.24 -23.80 20.24
C LYS A 221 10.27 -24.70 20.93
N ALA A 222 11.46 -24.84 20.35
CA ALA A 222 12.54 -25.65 20.92
C ALA A 222 12.99 -25.14 22.29
N LYS A 223 13.03 -23.81 22.48
CA LYS A 223 13.33 -23.17 23.77
C LYS A 223 12.14 -23.17 24.74
N ASN A 224 10.96 -23.65 24.33
CA ASN A 224 9.69 -23.54 25.07
C ASN A 224 9.44 -22.09 25.55
N PHE A 225 9.81 -21.12 24.71
CA PHE A 225 9.77 -19.70 25.07
C PHE A 225 8.33 -19.18 25.00
N LYS A 226 7.82 -18.64 26.11
CA LYS A 226 6.47 -18.09 26.20
C LYS A 226 6.47 -16.60 25.89
N ILE A 227 5.81 -16.22 24.80
CA ILE A 227 5.73 -14.82 24.37
C ILE A 227 4.52 -14.15 25.02
N THR A 228 4.74 -12.97 25.58
CA THR A 228 3.67 -12.04 25.97
C THR A 228 3.38 -11.09 24.80
N CYS A 229 2.16 -11.14 24.29
CA CYS A 229 1.73 -10.27 23.20
C CYS A 229 1.37 -8.88 23.73
N ARG A 230 1.85 -7.83 23.03
CA ARG A 230 1.38 -6.46 23.25
C ARG A 230 -0.08 -6.34 22.83
N GLN A 231 -0.79 -5.38 23.44
CA GLN A 231 -2.16 -5.06 23.04
C GLN A 231 -2.18 -4.57 21.60
N GLN A 232 -3.07 -5.15 20.79
CA GLN A 232 -3.29 -4.73 19.41
C GLN A 232 -4.46 -3.76 19.30
N ILE A 233 -4.41 -2.88 18.30
CA ILE A 233 -5.53 -2.03 17.91
C ILE A 233 -6.60 -2.92 17.27
N VAL A 234 -7.82 -2.86 17.80
CA VAL A 234 -8.95 -3.68 17.34
C VAL A 234 -10.02 -2.86 16.63
N ASP A 235 -9.95 -1.54 16.73
CA ASP A 235 -10.91 -0.63 16.10
C ASP A 235 -10.25 0.72 15.84
N PHE A 236 -10.52 1.29 14.67
CA PHE A 236 -10.15 2.66 14.31
C PHE A 236 -11.35 3.62 14.42
N GLY A 237 -12.56 3.13 14.66
CA GLY A 237 -13.81 3.90 14.71
C GLY A 237 -13.80 5.08 15.69
N ASN A 238 -13.05 4.98 16.79
CA ASN A 238 -12.86 6.10 17.73
C ASN A 238 -12.14 7.32 17.13
N TYR A 239 -11.39 7.15 16.03
CA TYR A 239 -10.81 8.25 15.26
C TYR A 239 -11.73 8.74 14.14
N PHE A 240 -12.82 8.02 13.90
CA PHE A 240 -13.80 8.25 12.85
C PHE A 240 -15.25 8.48 13.35
N PRO A 241 -15.54 8.97 14.58
CA PRO A 241 -16.92 9.09 15.05
C PRO A 241 -17.71 10.11 14.23
N GLU A 242 -17.08 11.23 13.86
CA GLU A 242 -17.68 12.25 13.00
C GLU A 242 -17.69 11.84 11.53
N PHE A 243 -16.78 10.97 11.10
CA PHE A 243 -16.71 10.47 9.72
C PHE A 243 -17.97 9.73 9.30
N SER A 244 -18.59 8.97 10.20
CA SER A 244 -19.88 8.31 9.92
C SER A 244 -21.02 9.30 9.61
N ASN A 245 -20.94 10.55 10.09
CA ASN A 245 -21.91 11.62 9.82
C ASN A 245 -21.54 12.45 8.57
N PHE A 246 -20.24 12.58 8.26
CA PHE A 246 -19.76 13.28 7.05
C PHE A 246 -19.82 12.39 5.79
N PHE A 247 -19.71 11.08 5.98
CA PHE A 247 -19.70 10.06 4.96
C PHE A 247 -20.83 9.04 5.23
N ALA A 248 -22.08 9.50 5.16
CA ALA A 248 -23.18 8.62 4.79
C ALA A 248 -23.05 8.22 3.30
N ILE A 249 -21.83 7.87 2.86
CA ILE A 249 -21.58 7.34 1.53
C ILE A 249 -22.39 6.05 1.49
N GLY A 250 -23.20 5.90 0.44
CA GLY A 250 -23.66 4.59 0.03
C GLY A 250 -22.48 3.63 -0.10
N ILE A 251 -22.77 2.34 -0.22
CA ILE A 251 -21.72 1.40 -0.65
C ILE A 251 -21.15 1.94 -1.97
N PHE A 252 -19.82 2.07 -2.04
CA PHE A 252 -19.18 2.58 -3.24
C PHE A 252 -19.40 1.60 -4.39
N GLU A 253 -19.93 2.07 -5.52
CA GLU A 253 -20.18 1.27 -6.71
C GLU A 253 -18.91 1.24 -7.59
N SER A 254 -18.10 0.19 -7.43
CA SER A 254 -16.76 0.10 -8.03
C SER A 254 -16.72 -0.11 -9.53
N GLU A 255 -17.73 -0.75 -10.12
CA GLU A 255 -17.71 -1.17 -11.53
C GLU A 255 -17.45 0.02 -12.49
N ARG A 256 -18.17 1.13 -12.30
CA ARG A 256 -18.03 2.32 -13.17
C ARG A 256 -16.61 2.88 -13.16
N TYR A 257 -16.01 2.98 -11.97
CA TYR A 257 -14.71 3.61 -11.79
C TYR A 257 -13.56 2.71 -12.22
N GLN A 258 -13.73 1.40 -12.10
CA GLN A 258 -12.74 0.46 -12.58
C GLN A 258 -12.53 0.66 -14.08
N ASP A 259 -13.59 0.72 -14.88
CA ASP A 259 -13.48 0.94 -16.33
C ASP A 259 -12.82 2.27 -16.66
N ASP A 260 -13.18 3.35 -15.95
CA ASP A 260 -12.60 4.68 -16.13
C ASP A 260 -11.08 4.68 -15.83
N VAL A 261 -10.66 4.09 -14.70
CA VAL A 261 -9.24 3.96 -14.33
C VAL A 261 -8.49 3.14 -15.37
N LEU A 262 -9.02 1.97 -15.75
CA LEU A 262 -8.37 1.07 -16.69
C LEU A 262 -8.22 1.71 -18.07
N LYS A 263 -9.25 2.41 -18.56
CA LYS A 263 -9.21 3.12 -19.84
C LYS A 263 -8.21 4.27 -19.79
N THR A 264 -8.27 5.10 -18.75
CA THR A 264 -7.41 6.28 -18.57
C THR A 264 -5.94 5.91 -18.54
N TYR A 265 -5.61 4.81 -17.89
CA TYR A 265 -4.23 4.39 -17.67
C TYR A 265 -3.81 3.18 -18.52
N SER A 266 -4.60 2.81 -19.54
CA SER A 266 -4.37 1.64 -20.41
C SER A 266 -3.06 1.66 -21.19
N GLU A 267 -2.52 2.84 -21.50
CA GLU A 267 -1.24 3.01 -22.18
C GLU A 267 -0.02 2.89 -21.24
N LEU A 268 -0.27 2.79 -19.92
CA LEU A 268 0.76 2.62 -18.89
C LEU A 268 0.96 1.14 -18.58
N GLY A 269 2.20 0.76 -18.26
CA GLY A 269 2.58 -0.65 -18.11
C GLY A 269 1.62 -1.47 -17.24
N ASN A 270 1.28 -2.67 -17.72
CA ASN A 270 0.27 -3.60 -17.17
C ASN A 270 0.39 -3.89 -15.66
N ASP A 271 1.55 -3.63 -15.06
CA ASP A 271 1.88 -4.05 -13.71
C ASP A 271 1.08 -3.32 -12.63
N PHE A 272 0.98 -1.98 -12.68
CA PHE A 272 0.20 -1.21 -11.70
C PHE A 272 -1.31 -1.41 -11.90
N LEU A 273 -1.77 -1.48 -13.16
CA LEU A 273 -3.16 -1.81 -13.49
C LEU A 273 -3.58 -3.16 -12.91
N THR A 274 -2.66 -4.13 -12.88
CA THR A 274 -2.92 -5.44 -12.25
C THR A 274 -3.16 -5.31 -10.75
N ILE A 275 -2.36 -4.48 -10.06
CA ILE A 275 -2.56 -4.20 -8.62
C ILE A 275 -3.90 -3.50 -8.40
N TRP A 276 -4.22 -2.49 -9.20
CA TRP A 276 -5.44 -1.70 -9.03
C TRP A 276 -6.71 -2.51 -9.36
N SER A 277 -6.68 -3.33 -10.41
CA SER A 277 -7.76 -4.29 -10.70
C SER A 277 -8.00 -5.23 -9.52
N GLN A 278 -6.93 -5.66 -8.86
CA GLN A 278 -7.03 -6.51 -7.69
C GLN A 278 -7.61 -5.80 -6.47
N LEU A 279 -7.38 -4.49 -6.32
CA LEU A 279 -8.01 -3.67 -5.27
C LEU A 279 -9.53 -3.61 -5.43
N PHE A 280 -10.02 -3.33 -6.65
CA PHE A 280 -11.45 -3.34 -6.94
C PHE A 280 -12.08 -4.70 -6.61
N ARG A 281 -11.46 -5.79 -7.07
CA ARG A 281 -11.90 -7.14 -6.78
C ARG A 281 -11.98 -7.44 -5.27
N PHE A 282 -10.96 -7.06 -4.49
CA PHE A 282 -11.03 -7.28 -3.03
C PHE A 282 -12.10 -6.45 -2.34
N TYR A 283 -12.35 -5.24 -2.83
CA TYR A 283 -13.42 -4.40 -2.30
C TYR A 283 -14.80 -5.04 -2.56
N GLU A 284 -15.06 -5.50 -3.79
CA GLU A 284 -16.30 -6.17 -4.20
C GLU A 284 -16.52 -7.51 -3.50
N GLU A 285 -15.48 -8.35 -3.42
CA GLU A 285 -15.50 -9.63 -2.72
C GLU A 285 -15.55 -9.47 -1.19
N LYS A 286 -15.53 -8.24 -0.67
CA LYS A 286 -15.44 -7.91 0.77
C LYS A 286 -14.23 -8.54 1.45
N ALA A 287 -13.16 -8.79 0.69
CA ALA A 287 -11.88 -9.27 1.18
C ALA A 287 -11.07 -8.13 1.82
N TYR A 288 -11.69 -7.43 2.78
CA TYR A 288 -11.22 -6.14 3.27
C TYR A 288 -9.80 -6.17 3.85
N VAL A 289 -9.42 -7.20 4.60
CA VAL A 289 -8.04 -7.30 5.11
C VAL A 289 -7.01 -7.26 3.98
N ARG A 290 -7.27 -7.96 2.87
CA ARG A 290 -6.38 -7.96 1.70
C ARG A 290 -6.40 -6.61 1.00
N PHE A 291 -7.58 -6.01 0.87
CA PHE A 291 -7.75 -4.66 0.35
C PHE A 291 -6.89 -3.65 1.13
N PHE A 292 -6.93 -3.64 2.47
CA PHE A 292 -6.11 -2.74 3.30
C PHE A 292 -4.62 -2.94 3.07
N ILE A 293 -4.14 -4.19 3.11
CA ILE A 293 -2.72 -4.49 2.91
C ILE A 293 -2.23 -3.95 1.57
N LEU A 294 -3.05 -4.04 0.52
CA LEU A 294 -2.66 -3.65 -0.82
C LEU A 294 -2.89 -2.16 -1.13
N ILE A 295 -3.94 -1.51 -0.60
CA ILE A 295 -4.28 -0.12 -0.96
C ILE A 295 -3.36 0.92 -0.31
N LEU A 296 -2.89 0.66 0.91
CA LEU A 296 -2.11 1.65 1.68
C LEU A 296 -0.81 2.05 0.97
N PRO A 297 0.01 1.11 0.45
CA PRO A 297 1.19 1.48 -0.33
C PRO A 297 0.84 2.17 -1.66
N GLN A 298 -0.33 1.90 -2.25
CA GLN A 298 -0.74 2.52 -3.53
C GLN A 298 -1.15 3.98 -3.35
N ILE A 299 -1.84 4.32 -2.25
CA ILE A 299 -2.13 5.72 -1.92
C ILE A 299 -0.81 6.51 -1.74
N GLU A 300 0.16 5.94 -1.02
CA GLU A 300 1.47 6.58 -0.84
C GLU A 300 2.24 6.72 -2.15
N LEU A 301 2.22 5.69 -3.00
CA LEU A 301 2.79 5.73 -4.35
C LEU A 301 2.25 6.91 -5.15
N ILE A 302 0.92 7.03 -5.22
CA ILE A 302 0.27 8.07 -6.01
C ILE A 302 0.61 9.47 -5.49
N LEU A 303 0.54 9.68 -4.18
CA LEU A 303 0.91 10.95 -3.55
C LEU A 303 2.38 11.30 -3.82
N ARG A 304 3.27 10.29 -3.77
CA ARG A 304 4.69 10.47 -4.09
C ARG A 304 4.89 10.92 -5.53
N LEU A 305 4.13 10.36 -6.48
CA LEU A 305 4.25 10.76 -7.88
C LEU A 305 3.80 12.21 -8.09
N TYR A 306 2.71 12.65 -7.45
CA TYR A 306 2.32 14.07 -7.45
C TYR A 306 3.40 14.95 -6.84
N PHE A 307 3.98 14.54 -5.69
CA PHE A 307 5.08 15.27 -5.06
C PHE A 307 6.26 15.44 -6.04
N GLY A 308 6.67 14.36 -6.71
CA GLY A 308 7.78 14.38 -7.67
C GLY A 308 7.51 15.28 -8.86
N GLU A 309 6.30 15.20 -9.43
CA GLU A 309 5.90 16.00 -10.57
C GLU A 309 5.82 17.50 -10.24
N ILE A 310 5.14 17.86 -9.15
CA ILE A 310 4.88 19.26 -8.77
C ILE A 310 6.15 19.96 -8.27
N ASN A 311 7.00 19.24 -7.53
CA ASN A 311 8.25 19.79 -7.01
C ASN A 311 9.44 19.62 -7.97
N ASN A 312 9.24 18.94 -9.11
CA ASN A 312 10.30 18.50 -10.01
C ASN A 312 11.43 17.79 -9.22
N TYR A 313 11.06 16.73 -8.53
CA TYR A 313 11.92 15.94 -7.66
C TYR A 313 11.92 14.47 -8.08
N ASP A 314 13.09 13.85 -8.07
CA ASP A 314 13.21 12.42 -8.37
C ASP A 314 12.79 11.59 -7.17
N VAL A 315 11.67 10.91 -7.30
CA VAL A 315 11.05 10.12 -6.24
C VAL A 315 11.35 8.63 -6.31
N THR A 316 12.36 8.23 -7.08
CA THR A 316 12.84 6.84 -7.13
C THR A 316 13.48 6.44 -5.79
N ALA A 317 13.40 5.15 -5.45
CA ALA A 317 14.15 4.57 -4.34
C ALA A 317 15.63 4.53 -4.71
N LYS A 318 16.47 5.23 -3.95
CA LYS A 318 17.93 5.32 -4.14
C LYS A 318 18.67 4.95 -2.87
N LEU A 319 19.89 4.47 -3.05
CA LEU A 319 20.84 4.32 -1.95
C LEU A 319 21.36 5.70 -1.58
N ASP A 320 21.66 5.89 -0.29
CA ASP A 320 22.29 7.10 0.26
C ASP A 320 21.43 8.37 0.30
N GLU A 321 20.15 8.29 -0.07
CA GLU A 321 19.14 9.35 0.09
C GLU A 321 17.93 8.83 0.89
N TYR A 322 17.29 9.71 1.67
CA TYR A 322 16.03 9.36 2.31
C TYR A 322 14.95 9.20 1.23
N TYR A 323 14.19 8.12 1.32
CA TYR A 323 13.02 7.92 0.49
C TYR A 323 12.02 9.04 0.73
N ILE A 324 11.34 9.49 -0.32
CA ILE A 324 10.17 10.34 -0.18
C ILE A 324 9.03 9.48 0.38
N THR A 325 8.85 9.49 1.69
CA THR A 325 7.80 8.73 2.37
C THR A 325 6.55 9.59 2.54
N LEU A 326 5.48 8.97 3.04
CA LEU A 326 4.26 9.71 3.37
C LEU A 326 4.54 10.87 4.35
N ASP A 327 5.40 10.70 5.36
CA ASP A 327 5.74 11.81 6.27
C ASP A 327 6.42 12.97 5.51
N THR A 328 7.38 12.67 4.63
CA THR A 328 8.10 13.70 3.84
C THR A 328 7.21 14.45 2.85
N ILE A 329 6.20 13.78 2.28
CA ILE A 329 5.24 14.39 1.35
C ILE A 329 4.48 15.56 1.99
N PHE A 330 4.23 15.49 3.30
CA PHE A 330 3.51 16.49 4.07
C PHE A 330 4.44 17.49 4.80
N GLU A 331 5.75 17.41 4.60
CA GLU A 331 6.68 18.41 5.12
C GLU A 331 6.61 19.71 4.31
N GLY A 332 6.81 20.85 4.97
CA GLY A 332 6.72 22.18 4.35
C GLY A 332 7.81 22.47 3.32
N LEU A 333 8.91 21.71 3.35
CA LEU A 333 10.09 21.94 2.50
C LEU A 333 10.46 20.64 1.79
N VAL A 334 10.83 20.76 0.52
CA VAL A 334 11.37 19.66 -0.27
C VAL A 334 12.77 19.32 0.27
N PRO A 335 13.14 18.04 0.45
CA PRO A 335 14.43 17.60 1.00
C PRO A 335 15.57 17.79 0.00
N THR A 336 15.82 19.05 -0.35
CA THR A 336 16.89 19.52 -1.24
C THR A 336 17.85 20.39 -0.44
N PRO A 337 19.12 20.52 -0.87
CA PRO A 337 20.07 21.43 -0.24
C PRO A 337 19.54 22.87 -0.13
N GLU A 338 18.76 23.31 -1.13
CA GLU A 338 18.18 24.65 -1.19
C GLU A 338 16.92 24.80 -0.32
N LYS A 339 16.37 23.70 0.23
CA LYS A 339 15.14 23.67 1.05
C LYS A 339 14.00 24.51 0.47
N ARG A 340 13.66 24.24 -0.79
CA ARG A 340 12.55 24.90 -1.49
C ARG A 340 11.22 24.56 -0.85
N GLU A 341 10.26 25.47 -0.92
CA GLU A 341 8.89 25.21 -0.46
C GLU A 341 8.26 24.03 -1.20
N ASN A 342 7.54 23.20 -0.45
CA ASN A 342 6.80 22.09 -1.01
C ASN A 342 5.52 22.60 -1.68
N LYS A 343 5.56 22.68 -3.01
CA LYS A 343 4.45 23.16 -3.83
C LYS A 343 3.24 22.24 -3.84
N LEU A 344 3.37 21.00 -3.36
CA LEU A 344 2.22 20.10 -3.19
C LEU A 344 1.26 20.61 -2.11
N LEU A 345 1.76 21.39 -1.15
CA LEU A 345 0.96 22.00 -0.08
C LEU A 345 0.30 23.32 -0.52
N ASP A 346 0.59 23.78 -1.74
CA ASP A 346 -0.11 24.89 -2.35
C ASP A 346 -1.41 24.36 -2.99
N PHE A 347 -2.51 24.52 -2.26
CA PHE A 347 -3.82 24.00 -2.67
C PHE A 347 -4.39 24.66 -3.93
N GLU A 348 -3.85 25.81 -4.36
CA GLU A 348 -4.20 26.39 -5.66
C GLU A 348 -3.66 25.57 -6.84
N LEU A 349 -2.63 24.74 -6.60
CA LEU A 349 -1.95 23.94 -7.63
C LEU A 349 -2.47 22.50 -7.71
N ILE A 350 -3.32 22.05 -6.78
CA ILE A 350 -3.77 20.65 -6.72
C ILE A 350 -5.29 20.49 -6.75
N PRO A 351 -5.81 19.52 -7.51
CA PRO A 351 -7.25 19.33 -7.72
C PRO A 351 -7.95 18.56 -6.59
N PHE A 352 -7.20 18.05 -5.61
CA PHE A 352 -7.69 17.12 -4.57
C PHE A 352 -7.55 17.67 -3.14
N GLU A 353 -7.54 19.01 -2.95
CA GLU A 353 -7.38 19.66 -1.62
C GLU A 353 -8.26 19.00 -0.53
N GLY A 354 -9.56 18.81 -0.81
CA GLY A 354 -10.50 18.26 0.17
C GLY A 354 -10.13 16.86 0.65
N CYS A 355 -9.55 16.02 -0.21
CA CYS A 355 -9.04 14.70 0.15
C CYS A 355 -7.66 14.77 0.81
N PHE A 356 -6.87 15.80 0.51
CA PHE A 356 -5.51 15.94 1.04
C PHE A 356 -5.49 16.14 2.56
N LYS A 357 -6.38 17.00 3.08
CA LYS A 357 -6.57 17.20 4.54
C LYS A 357 -6.97 15.89 5.21
N LEU A 358 -7.86 15.15 4.56
CA LEU A 358 -8.30 13.85 5.06
C LEU A 358 -7.17 12.81 5.08
N ILE A 359 -6.36 12.75 4.03
CA ILE A 359 -5.18 11.88 3.96
C ILE A 359 -4.21 12.23 5.11
N TYR A 360 -4.00 13.52 5.40
CA TYR A 360 -3.20 13.95 6.55
C TYR A 360 -3.75 13.40 7.87
N ASP A 361 -5.05 13.56 8.13
CA ASP A 361 -5.67 13.11 9.38
C ASP A 361 -5.61 11.57 9.56
N ILE A 362 -5.81 10.81 8.48
CA ILE A 362 -5.78 9.35 8.51
C ILE A 362 -4.35 8.84 8.70
N PHE A 363 -3.37 9.42 8.00
CA PHE A 363 -2.06 8.80 7.90
C PHE A 363 -0.96 9.49 8.71
N ILE A 364 -1.05 10.81 8.93
CA ILE A 364 0.06 11.63 9.43
C ILE A 364 -0.26 12.30 10.78
N ALA A 365 -1.46 12.80 11.01
CA ALA A 365 -1.76 13.56 12.23
C ALA A 365 -1.33 12.78 13.50
N PRO A 366 -0.52 13.35 14.42
CA PRO A 366 -0.03 12.64 15.61
C PRO A 366 -1.15 12.13 16.53
N SER A 367 -2.27 12.85 16.58
CA SER A 367 -3.49 12.46 17.29
C SER A 367 -4.50 11.70 16.42
N GLY A 368 -4.17 11.47 15.15
CA GLY A 368 -4.98 10.72 14.18
C GLY A 368 -4.76 9.20 14.29
N CYS A 369 -5.43 8.44 13.42
CA CYS A 369 -5.38 6.97 13.48
C CYS A 369 -4.04 6.38 13.00
N ARG A 370 -3.25 7.15 12.23
CA ARG A 370 -1.94 6.74 11.68
C ARG A 370 -2.03 5.38 10.99
N LEU A 371 -3.08 5.17 10.21
CA LEU A 371 -3.54 3.84 9.75
C LEU A 371 -2.43 3.00 9.10
N ARG A 372 -1.73 3.60 8.13
CA ARG A 372 -0.62 2.94 7.38
C ARG A 372 0.52 2.56 8.30
N ASP A 373 0.91 3.44 9.22
CA ASP A 373 1.96 3.20 10.21
C ASP A 373 1.62 1.96 11.06
N LYS A 374 0.45 1.97 11.70
CA LYS A 374 -0.01 0.90 12.60
C LYS A 374 -0.13 -0.47 11.93
N ILE A 375 -0.64 -0.52 10.70
CA ILE A 375 -0.76 -1.77 9.94
C ILE A 375 0.63 -2.27 9.50
N SER A 376 1.51 -1.39 9.02
CA SER A 376 2.86 -1.77 8.56
C SER A 376 3.76 -2.29 9.69
N HIS A 377 3.53 -1.86 10.93
CA HIS A 377 4.23 -2.35 12.13
C HIS A 377 3.56 -3.58 12.78
N GLY A 378 2.44 -4.07 12.21
CA GLY A 378 1.72 -5.23 12.73
C GLY A 378 1.04 -5.01 14.09
N GLU A 379 0.80 -3.75 14.48
CA GLU A 379 0.20 -3.37 15.77
C GLU A 379 -1.34 -3.56 15.81
N VAL A 380 -1.93 -4.06 14.72
CA VAL A 380 -3.38 -4.11 14.49
C VAL A 380 -3.87 -5.56 14.45
N ASN A 381 -4.99 -5.85 15.10
CA ASN A 381 -5.75 -7.07 14.83
C ASN A 381 -6.52 -6.86 13.53
N LEU A 382 -6.04 -7.49 12.45
CA LEU A 382 -6.53 -7.21 11.10
C LEU A 382 -8.01 -7.59 10.93
N GLU A 383 -8.45 -8.68 11.55
CA GLU A 383 -9.85 -9.08 11.45
C GLU A 383 -10.77 -8.09 12.17
N ALA A 384 -10.41 -7.68 13.38
CA ALA A 384 -11.25 -6.78 14.16
C ALA A 384 -11.28 -5.37 13.55
N ALA A 385 -10.11 -4.82 13.20
CA ALA A 385 -10.00 -3.42 12.80
C ALA A 385 -10.21 -3.17 11.30
N CYS A 386 -9.79 -4.11 10.44
CA CYS A 386 -9.80 -3.90 8.98
C CYS A 386 -11.02 -4.55 8.30
N ASN A 387 -11.83 -5.35 9.00
CA ASN A 387 -13.10 -5.82 8.46
C ASN A 387 -14.21 -4.76 8.60
N ASN A 388 -13.91 -3.54 8.14
CA ASN A 388 -14.75 -2.35 8.26
C ASN A 388 -15.05 -1.78 6.87
N SER A 389 -16.28 -1.99 6.39
CA SER A 389 -16.69 -1.55 5.05
C SER A 389 -16.64 -0.04 4.87
N GLN A 390 -16.95 0.74 5.91
CA GLN A 390 -16.94 2.21 5.83
C GLN A 390 -15.52 2.72 5.62
N LEU A 391 -14.56 2.21 6.39
CA LEU A 391 -13.16 2.59 6.24
C LEU A 391 -12.60 2.13 4.89
N CYS A 392 -12.99 0.95 4.40
CA CYS A 392 -12.68 0.53 3.03
C CYS A 392 -13.20 1.50 1.98
N SER A 393 -14.46 1.96 2.10
CA SER A 393 -15.05 2.93 1.17
C SER A 393 -14.29 4.26 1.19
N VAL A 394 -13.89 4.74 2.37
CA VAL A 394 -13.09 5.97 2.51
C VAL A 394 -11.74 5.81 1.80
N LEU A 395 -11.03 4.69 2.02
CA LEU A 395 -9.74 4.46 1.36
C LEU A 395 -9.88 4.30 -0.16
N MET A 396 -10.94 3.62 -0.63
CA MET A 396 -11.23 3.50 -2.05
C MET A 396 -11.48 4.88 -2.67
N GLN A 397 -12.30 5.71 -2.02
CA GLN A 397 -12.58 7.06 -2.49
C GLN A 397 -11.33 7.94 -2.52
N LEU A 398 -10.46 7.85 -1.51
CA LEU A 398 -9.19 8.57 -1.49
C LEU A 398 -8.30 8.14 -2.65
N PHE A 399 -8.16 6.83 -2.85
CA PHE A 399 -7.38 6.27 -3.95
C PHE A 399 -7.90 6.74 -5.32
N LEU A 400 -9.21 6.74 -5.52
CA LEU A 400 -9.83 7.18 -6.78
C LEU A 400 -9.74 8.68 -7.00
N ASN A 401 -9.98 9.50 -5.98
CA ASN A 401 -9.87 10.96 -6.11
C ASN A 401 -8.44 11.39 -6.43
N LEU A 402 -7.44 10.60 -6.02
CA LEU A 402 -6.06 10.83 -6.44
C LEU A 402 -5.80 10.41 -7.89
N LEU A 403 -6.44 9.34 -8.38
CA LEU A 403 -6.27 8.85 -9.76
C LEU A 403 -7.08 9.61 -10.79
N LEU A 404 -8.31 10.00 -10.46
CA LEU A 404 -9.28 10.65 -11.33
C LEU A 404 -9.77 11.96 -10.67
N PRO A 405 -8.88 12.94 -10.44
CA PRO A 405 -9.23 14.17 -9.75
C PRO A 405 -10.24 15.06 -10.51
N GLU A 406 -10.43 14.82 -11.81
CA GLU A 406 -11.31 15.63 -12.67
C GLU A 406 -12.80 15.27 -12.57
N GLN A 407 -13.21 14.28 -11.79
CA GLN A 407 -14.61 13.79 -11.80
C GLN A 407 -15.63 14.91 -11.52
N ILE A 408 -15.34 15.81 -10.56
CA ILE A 408 -16.20 16.97 -10.27
C ILE A 408 -16.27 17.94 -11.44
N PHE A 409 -15.13 18.23 -12.08
CA PHE A 409 -15.07 19.17 -13.20
C PHE A 409 -15.71 18.61 -14.47
N ASN A 410 -15.57 17.30 -14.72
CA ASN A 410 -16.20 16.64 -15.86
C ASN A 410 -17.72 16.57 -15.68
N ASP A 411 -18.21 16.23 -14.49
CA ASP A 411 -19.65 16.23 -14.21
C ASP A 411 -20.25 17.65 -14.29
N LEU A 412 -19.52 18.68 -13.84
CA LEU A 412 -19.91 20.08 -13.99
C LEU A 412 -19.89 20.55 -15.45
N THR A 413 -18.87 20.14 -16.21
CA THR A 413 -18.74 20.47 -17.63
C THR A 413 -19.86 19.80 -18.43
N GLU A 414 -20.13 18.53 -18.16
CA GLU A 414 -21.23 17.79 -18.79
C GLU A 414 -22.59 18.36 -18.41
N MET A 415 -22.77 18.81 -17.15
CA MET A 415 -23.97 19.53 -16.73
C MET A 415 -24.13 20.85 -17.50
N TRP A 416 -23.04 21.62 -17.65
CA TRP A 416 -23.06 22.86 -18.41
C TRP A 416 -23.36 22.63 -19.89
N GLU A 417 -22.69 21.68 -20.54
CA GLU A 417 -22.93 21.29 -21.93
C GLU A 417 -24.37 20.83 -22.13
N SER A 418 -24.90 19.99 -21.25
CA SER A 418 -26.29 19.51 -21.33
C SER A 418 -27.31 20.65 -21.20
N VAL A 419 -27.05 21.63 -20.33
CA VAL A 419 -27.90 22.83 -20.18
C VAL A 419 -27.78 23.74 -21.41
N ALA A 420 -26.57 23.91 -21.94
CA ALA A 420 -26.31 24.69 -23.14
C ALA A 420 -27.01 24.09 -24.38
N ASP A 421 -26.97 22.77 -24.54
CA ASP A 421 -27.64 22.07 -25.64
C ASP A 421 -29.17 22.24 -25.57
N ILE A 422 -29.76 22.10 -24.38
CA ILE A 422 -31.20 22.37 -24.16
C ILE A 422 -31.54 23.82 -24.51
N TYR A 423 -30.68 24.78 -24.13
CA TYR A 423 -30.88 26.18 -24.47
C TYR A 423 -30.83 26.42 -25.98
N VAL A 424 -29.84 25.84 -26.67
CA VAL A 424 -29.71 25.89 -28.14
C VAL A 424 -30.91 25.26 -28.83
N LEU A 425 -31.42 24.13 -28.34
CA LEU A 425 -32.62 23.47 -28.85
C LEU A 425 -33.88 24.32 -28.63
N LEU A 426 -34.05 24.92 -27.45
CA LEU A 426 -35.18 25.82 -27.19
C LEU A 426 -35.16 27.06 -28.09
N GLN A 427 -33.97 27.59 -28.40
CA GLN A 427 -33.84 28.76 -29.28
C GLN A 427 -34.08 28.43 -30.76
N ASN A 428 -33.52 27.32 -31.24
CA ASN A 428 -33.48 27.03 -32.68
C ASN A 428 -34.58 26.07 -33.13
N GLN A 429 -35.06 25.20 -32.24
CA GLN A 429 -36.06 24.16 -32.53
C GLN A 429 -37.03 23.96 -31.35
N PRO A 430 -37.75 25.01 -30.90
CA PRO A 430 -38.59 24.95 -29.69
C PRO A 430 -39.67 23.87 -29.77
N THR A 431 -40.15 23.56 -30.97
CA THR A 431 -41.14 22.50 -31.19
C THR A 431 -40.64 21.12 -30.82
N MET A 432 -39.32 20.85 -30.78
CA MET A 432 -38.80 19.54 -30.34
C MET A 432 -38.95 19.31 -28.83
N ILE A 433 -38.97 20.38 -28.04
CA ILE A 433 -39.09 20.30 -26.57
C ILE A 433 -40.53 20.55 -26.13
N LEU A 434 -41.23 21.43 -26.85
CA LEU A 434 -42.60 21.87 -26.53
C LEU A 434 -43.69 21.09 -27.29
N SER A 435 -43.33 20.12 -28.14
CA SER A 435 -44.30 19.34 -28.93
C SER A 435 -45.22 18.47 -28.10
N ASP A 436 -44.72 17.92 -27.00
CA ASP A 436 -45.48 17.02 -26.15
C ASP A 436 -45.20 17.28 -24.66
N SER A 437 -46.25 17.12 -23.86
CA SER A 437 -46.26 17.41 -22.42
C SER A 437 -45.22 16.59 -21.66
N GLN A 438 -44.89 15.38 -22.13
CA GLN A 438 -43.96 14.49 -21.47
C GLN A 438 -42.51 14.96 -21.64
N THR A 439 -42.10 15.33 -22.85
CA THR A 439 -40.77 15.89 -23.14
C THR A 439 -40.57 17.24 -22.45
N THR A 440 -41.61 18.08 -22.42
CA THR A 440 -41.59 19.35 -21.69
C THR A 440 -41.40 19.11 -20.18
N ASP A 441 -42.15 18.19 -19.56
CA ASP A 441 -42.01 17.89 -18.13
C ASP A 441 -40.64 17.30 -17.77
N ARG A 442 -40.09 16.41 -18.62
CA ARG A 442 -38.74 15.86 -18.44
C ARG A 442 -37.67 16.96 -18.50
N THR A 443 -37.74 17.82 -19.51
CA THR A 443 -36.79 18.94 -19.68
C THR A 443 -36.89 19.92 -18.50
N LEU A 444 -38.09 20.25 -18.04
CA LEU A 444 -38.29 21.14 -16.90
C LEU A 444 -37.75 20.54 -15.59
N ARG A 445 -37.97 19.24 -15.34
CA ARG A 445 -37.38 18.54 -14.20
C ARG A 445 -35.85 18.55 -14.28
N PHE A 446 -35.29 18.42 -15.47
CA PHE A 446 -33.85 18.47 -15.67
C PHE A 446 -33.23 19.82 -15.36
N LEU A 447 -33.83 20.90 -15.86
CA LEU A 447 -33.37 22.25 -15.53
C LEU A 447 -33.49 22.57 -14.04
N LYS A 448 -34.58 22.12 -13.38
CA LYS A 448 -34.77 22.31 -11.93
C LYS A 448 -33.72 21.57 -11.10
N ASN A 449 -33.42 20.32 -11.44
CA ASN A 449 -32.39 19.57 -10.71
C ASN A 449 -30.98 20.09 -10.99
N SER A 450 -30.68 20.49 -12.23
CA SER A 450 -29.38 21.11 -12.58
C SER A 450 -29.17 22.42 -11.81
N LEU A 451 -30.21 23.26 -11.69
CA LEU A 451 -30.18 24.47 -10.88
C LEU A 451 -29.90 24.14 -9.40
N ALA A 452 -30.70 23.26 -8.80
CA ALA A 452 -30.53 22.88 -7.39
C ALA A 452 -29.16 22.26 -7.11
N ILE A 453 -28.62 21.47 -8.05
CA ILE A 453 -27.29 20.90 -7.96
C ILE A 453 -26.24 22.00 -8.03
N SER A 454 -26.31 22.92 -9.00
CA SER A 454 -25.36 24.03 -9.14
C SER A 454 -25.30 24.95 -7.91
N GLU A 455 -26.45 25.31 -7.33
CA GLU A 455 -26.54 26.16 -6.13
C GLU A 455 -25.92 25.48 -4.91
N ASN A 456 -26.20 24.18 -4.73
CA ASN A 456 -25.63 23.41 -3.64
C ASN A 456 -24.15 23.12 -3.86
N LEU A 457 -23.70 22.97 -5.11
CA LEU A 457 -22.32 22.71 -5.43
C LEU A 457 -21.45 23.92 -5.09
N VAL A 458 -21.88 25.14 -5.44
CA VAL A 458 -21.23 26.39 -5.01
C VAL A 458 -21.10 26.48 -3.48
N LYS A 459 -22.14 26.05 -2.75
CA LYS A 459 -22.14 26.03 -1.29
C LYS A 459 -21.17 24.98 -0.72
N TYR A 460 -21.10 23.80 -1.32
CA TYR A 460 -20.32 22.66 -0.80
C TYR A 460 -18.89 22.60 -1.32
N SER A 461 -18.59 23.30 -2.41
CA SER A 461 -17.23 23.47 -2.96
C SER A 461 -16.52 24.70 -2.39
N HIS A 462 -17.17 25.48 -1.53
CA HIS A 462 -16.51 26.62 -0.88
C HIS A 462 -15.41 26.09 0.07
N PRO A 463 -14.17 26.62 0.03
CA PRO A 463 -13.05 26.11 0.83
C PRO A 463 -13.33 26.05 2.33
N GLU A 464 -14.10 27.01 2.86
CA GLU A 464 -14.47 27.09 4.28
C GLU A 464 -15.57 26.09 4.69
N SER A 465 -16.29 25.51 3.73
CA SER A 465 -17.43 24.63 4.01
C SER A 465 -17.03 23.21 4.42
N ASN A 466 -15.83 22.75 4.03
CA ASN A 466 -15.32 21.39 4.24
C ASN A 466 -16.33 20.26 3.89
N THR A 467 -17.16 20.46 2.85
CA THR A 467 -18.23 19.52 2.45
C THR A 467 -18.14 19.06 1.00
N TRP A 468 -16.94 18.99 0.45
CA TRP A 468 -16.65 18.57 -0.93
C TRP A 468 -17.26 17.22 -1.33
N ILE A 469 -17.49 16.32 -0.38
CA ILE A 469 -18.14 15.02 -0.62
C ILE A 469 -19.63 15.19 -0.98
N LYS A 470 -20.31 16.18 -0.40
CA LYS A 470 -21.70 16.51 -0.79
C LYS A 470 -21.76 17.05 -2.21
N ALA A 471 -20.71 17.74 -2.67
CA ALA A 471 -20.59 18.12 -4.07
C ALA A 471 -20.46 16.89 -4.98
N LEU A 472 -19.64 15.89 -4.61
CA LEU A 472 -19.53 14.62 -5.33
C LEU A 472 -20.87 13.84 -5.39
N GLU A 473 -21.59 13.74 -4.27
CA GLU A 473 -22.92 13.10 -4.23
C GLU A 473 -23.93 13.78 -5.16
N LEU A 474 -23.85 15.11 -5.29
CA LEU A 474 -24.71 15.85 -6.21
C LEU A 474 -24.32 15.59 -7.67
N CYS A 475 -23.04 15.46 -7.97
CA CYS A 475 -22.57 15.04 -9.29
C CYS A 475 -23.05 13.63 -9.66
N HIS A 476 -23.03 12.67 -8.72
CA HIS A 476 -23.61 11.35 -8.95
C HIS A 476 -25.12 11.38 -9.20
N LYS A 477 -25.85 12.15 -8.39
CA LYS A 477 -27.29 12.36 -8.59
C LYS A 477 -27.58 13.00 -9.94
N PHE A 478 -26.72 13.91 -10.41
CA PHE A 478 -26.84 14.48 -11.74
C PHE A 478 -26.72 13.40 -12.83
N GLN A 479 -25.70 12.54 -12.75
CA GLN A 479 -25.45 11.47 -13.71
C GLN A 479 -26.58 10.42 -13.76
N GLU A 480 -27.07 9.97 -12.60
CA GLU A 480 -28.22 9.07 -12.48
C GLU A 480 -29.48 9.70 -13.10
N PHE A 481 -29.69 10.98 -12.84
CA PHE A 481 -30.84 11.70 -13.33
C PHE A 481 -30.78 11.97 -14.84
N LYS A 482 -29.59 12.32 -15.37
CA LYS A 482 -29.35 12.51 -16.81
C LYS A 482 -29.63 11.22 -17.58
N SER A 483 -29.02 10.11 -17.16
CA SER A 483 -29.21 8.80 -17.80
C SER A 483 -30.67 8.33 -17.78
N ARG A 484 -31.43 8.66 -16.73
CA ARG A 484 -32.86 8.33 -16.63
C ARG A 484 -33.76 9.17 -17.55
N LEU A 485 -33.39 10.43 -17.81
CA LEU A 485 -34.24 11.35 -18.58
C LEU A 485 -33.87 11.45 -20.05
N PHE A 486 -32.60 11.25 -20.40
CA PHE A 486 -32.08 11.38 -21.77
C PHE A 486 -31.14 10.21 -22.14
N PRO A 487 -31.68 8.97 -22.27
CA PRO A 487 -30.88 7.77 -22.53
C PRO A 487 -30.25 7.73 -23.95
N GLU A 488 -30.66 8.61 -24.87
CA GLU A 488 -30.25 8.59 -26.28
C GLU A 488 -29.25 9.72 -26.66
N ILE A 489 -28.90 10.61 -25.73
CA ILE A 489 -27.88 11.65 -25.94
C ILE A 489 -26.56 11.12 -25.39
N LYS A 490 -25.75 10.51 -26.26
CA LYS A 490 -24.37 10.10 -25.98
C LYS A 490 -23.40 11.22 -26.29
#